data_AF-A0A838Q1Z2-F1
#
_entry.id   AF-A0A838Q1Z2-F1
#
_cell.length_a   1.000
_cell.length_b   1.000
_cell.length_c   1.000
_cell.angle_alpha   90.00
_cell.angle_beta   90.00
_cell.angle_gamma   90.00
#
_symmetry.space_group_name_H-M   'P 1'
#
loop_
_entity.id
_entity.type
_entity.pdbx_description
1 polymer ?
#
loop_
_entity_poly.entity_id
_entity_poly.type
_entity_poly.pdbx_seq_one_letter_code
_entity_poly.pdbx_strand_id
1 'polypeptide(L)'
;LTAGELNKTEWIAVDLRGILCLRRTSTEGKDARFDPPQMVVPLPLKANSTWELDDSVPGTEMHQRWSVAGEEEVDVPAGKFKAFRLHCEQSWPLSISVDRWFTPGTGIVKEVTATYGPTGRLLNSSTRSLTKFSFAAATPTPNPTLTPTPIPASLADDGHAQKTLITPALASPAPALRIKLEVTKHRDGPVVTEFKSDVTNIFVQWTGENLPVDFDARVAWIAEDVGDVAPPNFIVDQMVTTIARPEFGARFTLSRPRDGWAPGRYRVELYLEEELVGTVKVTIED
;
A
#
# COMPACT_ATOMS: atom_id res chain seq x y z
N LEU A 1 -5.83 -16.45 -5.49
CA LEU A 1 -6.08 -16.18 -4.05
C LEU A 1 -4.74 -16.10 -3.33
N THR A 2 -3.99 -15.04 -3.59
CA THR A 2 -2.74 -14.72 -2.90
C THR A 2 -3.11 -14.11 -1.55
N ALA A 3 -2.54 -14.62 -0.46
CA ALA A 3 -2.75 -14.03 0.85
C ALA A 3 -1.90 -12.75 0.97
N GLY A 4 -2.49 -11.65 1.43
CA GLY A 4 -1.73 -10.46 1.80
C GLY A 4 -0.80 -10.78 2.95
N GLU A 5 0.50 -10.48 2.80
CA GLU A 5 1.52 -10.80 3.79
C GLU A 5 1.29 -10.04 5.10
N LEU A 6 1.45 -10.72 6.24
CA LEU A 6 1.13 -10.17 7.58
C LEU A 6 2.23 -9.24 8.06
N ASN A 7 2.36 -8.10 7.39
CA ASN A 7 3.47 -7.16 7.54
C ASN A 7 3.42 -6.28 8.80
N LYS A 8 2.48 -6.54 9.72
CA LYS A 8 2.33 -5.91 11.05
C LYS A 8 1.21 -6.60 11.84
N THR A 9 1.37 -6.77 13.15
CA THR A 9 0.25 -7.06 14.09
C THR A 9 0.26 -6.01 15.20
N GLU A 10 -0.90 -5.46 15.54
CA GLU A 10 -1.08 -4.50 16.63
C GLU A 10 -2.10 -5.07 17.63
N TRP A 11 -1.72 -5.16 18.92
CA TRP A 11 -2.64 -5.55 20.00
C TRP A 11 -3.28 -4.31 20.58
N ILE A 12 -4.60 -4.24 20.47
CA ILE A 12 -5.39 -3.03 20.70
C ILE A 12 -6.23 -3.16 21.97
N ALA A 13 -6.25 -2.10 22.77
CA ALA A 13 -7.24 -1.85 23.81
C ALA A 13 -8.13 -0.65 23.40
N VAL A 14 -9.33 -0.56 23.99
CA VAL A 14 -10.23 0.57 23.82
C VAL A 14 -10.72 1.02 25.19
N ASP A 15 -10.62 2.32 25.48
CA ASP A 15 -11.16 2.93 26.68
C ASP A 15 -11.85 4.27 26.38
N LEU A 16 -12.26 5.01 27.42
CA LEU A 16 -12.96 6.30 27.28
C LEU A 16 -12.13 7.41 26.62
N ARG A 17 -10.80 7.25 26.52
CA ARG A 17 -9.86 8.20 25.93
C ARG A 17 -9.55 7.89 24.46
N GLY A 18 -9.76 6.65 24.01
CA GLY A 18 -9.44 6.26 22.65
C GLY A 18 -9.17 4.78 22.41
N ILE A 19 -8.61 4.52 21.24
CA ILE A 19 -8.04 3.24 20.81
C ILE A 19 -6.53 3.29 21.08
N LEU A 20 -6.02 2.33 21.85
CA LEU A 20 -4.66 2.28 22.35
C LEU A 20 -3.92 1.04 21.82
N CYS A 21 -2.67 1.20 21.43
CA CYS A 21 -1.77 0.08 21.09
C CYS A 21 -0.99 -0.34 22.34
N LEU A 22 -1.19 -1.59 22.78
CA LEU A 22 -0.44 -2.21 23.87
C LEU A 22 0.91 -2.77 23.39
N ARG A 23 0.95 -3.22 22.13
CA ARG A 23 2.05 -4.01 21.56
C ARG A 23 1.97 -4.03 20.03
N ARG A 24 3.11 -4.02 19.33
CA ARG A 24 3.21 -4.10 17.87
C ARG A 24 4.34 -5.04 17.46
N THR A 25 4.09 -5.95 16.52
CA THR A 25 5.15 -6.70 15.81
C THR A 25 5.29 -6.21 14.36
N SER A 26 6.51 -6.23 13.84
CA SER A 26 6.84 -5.94 12.42
C SER A 26 7.24 -7.22 11.64
N THR A 27 7.48 -7.07 10.34
CA THR A 27 8.05 -8.12 9.46
C THR A 27 9.39 -8.67 9.96
N GLU A 28 10.19 -7.86 10.65
CA GLU A 28 11.49 -8.24 11.22
C GLU A 28 11.37 -9.10 12.48
N GLY A 29 10.16 -9.51 12.88
CA GLY A 29 9.88 -10.27 14.10
C GLY A 29 10.07 -9.48 15.41
N LYS A 30 10.50 -8.21 15.33
CA LYS A 30 10.67 -7.32 16.49
C LYS A 30 9.33 -7.08 17.18
N ASP A 31 9.28 -7.42 18.47
CA ASP A 31 8.11 -7.25 19.35
C ASP A 31 8.29 -5.99 20.23
N ALA A 32 7.60 -4.90 19.88
CA ALA A 32 7.54 -3.70 20.69
C ALA A 32 6.34 -3.77 21.64
N ARG A 33 6.55 -3.57 22.94
CA ARG A 33 5.50 -3.40 23.96
C ARG A 33 5.53 -1.97 24.45
N PHE A 34 4.35 -1.38 24.65
CA PHE A 34 4.20 0.03 24.99
C PHE A 34 3.64 0.16 26.41
N ASP A 35 4.45 0.72 27.31
CA ASP A 35 4.07 1.07 28.68
C ASP A 35 4.56 2.50 28.98
N PRO A 36 3.67 3.52 28.94
CA PRO A 36 2.22 3.41 28.74
C PRO A 36 1.82 3.05 27.29
N PRO A 37 0.60 2.50 27.08
CA PRO A 37 0.07 2.22 25.74
C PRO A 37 -0.01 3.46 24.82
N GLN A 38 0.43 3.31 23.56
CA GLN A 38 0.41 4.37 22.55
C GLN A 38 -1.03 4.72 22.12
N MET A 39 -1.38 6.00 22.04
CA MET A 39 -2.66 6.48 21.49
C MET A 39 -2.71 6.33 19.97
N VAL A 40 -3.58 5.48 19.44
CA VAL A 40 -3.76 5.23 17.99
C VAL A 40 -4.90 6.06 17.40
N VAL A 41 -6.02 6.17 18.11
CA VAL A 41 -7.18 7.00 17.72
C VAL A 41 -7.74 7.67 18.98
N PRO A 42 -7.68 9.00 19.11
CA PRO A 42 -8.25 9.69 20.28
C PRO A 42 -9.79 9.70 20.22
N LEU A 43 -10.42 9.64 21.38
CA LEU A 43 -11.86 9.88 21.54
C LEU A 43 -12.10 11.07 22.50
N PRO A 44 -13.02 12.00 22.18
CA PRO A 44 -13.83 12.06 20.96
C PRO A 44 -13.00 12.45 19.72
N LEU A 45 -13.31 11.84 18.58
CA LEU A 45 -12.75 12.25 17.29
C LEU A 45 -13.24 13.65 16.92
N LYS A 46 -12.32 14.58 16.78
CA LYS A 46 -12.57 15.99 16.45
C LYS A 46 -11.43 16.49 15.56
N ALA A 47 -11.78 17.14 14.45
CA ALA A 47 -10.80 17.73 13.55
C ALA A 47 -9.93 18.78 14.26
N ASN A 48 -8.65 18.83 13.89
CA ASN A 48 -7.58 19.61 14.50
C ASN A 48 -7.23 19.24 15.96
N SER A 49 -7.75 18.15 16.51
CA SER A 49 -7.19 17.56 17.74
C SER A 49 -5.79 17.00 17.45
N THR A 50 -4.82 17.28 18.32
CA THR A 50 -3.44 16.80 18.21
C THR A 50 -3.01 16.06 19.47
N TRP A 51 -2.13 15.08 19.32
CA TRP A 51 -1.46 14.40 20.43
C TRP A 51 -0.03 14.05 20.05
N GLU A 52 0.82 13.83 21.04
CA GLU A 52 2.23 13.49 20.84
C GLU A 52 2.51 12.12 21.48
N LEU A 53 3.42 11.36 20.87
CA LEU A 53 3.89 10.06 21.33
C LEU A 53 5.42 10.09 21.35
N ASP A 54 5.98 10.20 22.55
CA ASP A 54 7.38 9.97 22.82
C ASP A 54 7.58 8.51 23.25
N ASP A 55 8.53 7.80 22.65
CA ASP A 55 8.80 6.38 22.91
C ASP A 55 10.29 6.05 22.76
N SER A 56 10.74 5.01 23.46
CA SER A 56 12.13 4.55 23.42
C SER A 56 12.15 3.02 23.50
N VAL A 57 11.98 2.38 22.34
CA VAL A 57 12.29 0.95 22.19
C VAL A 57 13.81 0.76 22.18
N PRO A 58 14.36 -0.36 22.69
CA PRO A 58 15.81 -0.53 22.82
C PRO A 58 16.59 -0.32 21.52
N GLY A 59 17.28 0.82 21.42
CA GLY A 59 18.05 1.24 20.24
C GLY A 59 17.31 2.17 19.26
N THR A 60 16.07 2.59 19.53
CA THR A 60 15.34 3.58 18.71
C THR A 60 14.42 4.44 19.58
N GLU A 61 14.85 5.68 19.79
CA GLU A 61 14.02 6.77 20.31
C GLU A 61 13.12 7.32 19.18
N MET A 62 11.92 7.76 19.53
CA MET A 62 10.87 8.13 18.58
C MET A 62 10.02 9.27 19.14
N HIS A 63 9.88 10.35 18.38
CA HIS A 63 9.00 11.49 18.67
C HIS A 63 7.98 11.64 17.54
N GLN A 64 6.72 11.32 17.79
CA GLN A 64 5.65 11.36 16.81
C GLN A 64 4.58 12.39 17.19
N ARG A 65 4.34 13.36 16.31
CA ARG A 65 3.25 14.32 16.45
C ARG A 65 2.08 13.92 15.56
N TRP A 66 0.97 13.57 16.19
CA TRP A 66 -0.26 13.15 15.53
C TRP A 66 -1.33 14.25 15.54
N SER A 67 -2.20 14.21 14.54
CA SER A 67 -3.31 15.14 14.34
C SER A 67 -4.51 14.46 13.69
N VAL A 68 -5.72 14.98 13.90
CA VAL A 68 -6.91 14.64 13.12
C VAL A 68 -7.10 15.70 12.04
N ALA A 69 -6.77 15.40 10.79
CA ALA A 69 -6.86 16.37 9.68
C ALA A 69 -8.32 16.75 9.37
N GLY A 70 -9.22 15.75 9.37
CA GLY A 70 -10.63 15.96 9.03
C GLY A 70 -11.36 14.64 8.81
N GLU A 71 -12.56 14.72 8.24
CA GLU A 71 -13.35 13.57 7.79
C GLU A 71 -13.55 13.68 6.27
N GLU A 72 -13.23 12.62 5.53
CA GLU A 72 -13.27 12.55 4.07
C GLU A 72 -13.79 11.19 3.58
N GLU A 73 -14.18 11.11 2.31
CA GLU A 73 -14.51 9.82 1.67
C GLU A 73 -13.22 9.18 1.14
N VAL A 74 -13.04 7.89 1.40
CA VAL A 74 -11.87 7.11 0.96
C VAL A 74 -12.31 5.83 0.28
N ASP A 75 -11.70 5.57 -0.88
CA ASP A 75 -11.93 4.38 -1.68
C ASP A 75 -10.83 3.35 -1.46
N VAL A 76 -11.25 2.12 -1.19
CA VAL A 76 -10.40 0.93 -0.98
C VAL A 76 -11.10 -0.30 -1.59
N PRO A 77 -10.41 -1.44 -1.82
CA PRO A 77 -11.04 -2.57 -2.50
C PRO A 77 -12.21 -3.23 -1.73
N ALA A 78 -12.36 -2.96 -0.43
CA ALA A 78 -13.54 -3.34 0.35
C ALA A 78 -14.77 -2.42 0.16
N GLY A 79 -14.65 -1.29 -0.55
CA GLY A 79 -15.73 -0.32 -0.80
C GLY A 79 -15.35 1.13 -0.53
N LYS A 80 -16.33 2.04 -0.66
CA LYS A 80 -16.22 3.45 -0.27
C LYS A 80 -16.51 3.58 1.23
N PHE A 81 -15.68 4.33 1.96
CA PHE A 81 -15.87 4.58 3.39
C PHE A 81 -15.79 6.07 3.72
N LYS A 82 -16.62 6.55 4.64
CA LYS A 82 -16.47 7.85 5.27
C LYS A 82 -15.54 7.70 6.49
N ALA A 83 -14.41 8.40 6.50
CA ALA A 83 -13.32 8.13 7.43
C ALA A 83 -12.67 9.42 7.94
N PHE A 84 -12.24 9.38 9.20
CA PHE A 84 -11.35 10.41 9.76
C PHE A 84 -9.92 10.15 9.33
N ARG A 85 -9.29 11.12 8.68
CA ARG A 85 -7.86 11.08 8.38
C ARG A 85 -7.06 11.55 9.58
N LEU A 86 -6.29 10.65 10.16
CA LEU A 86 -5.29 10.90 11.20
C LEU A 86 -3.93 11.05 10.51
N HIS A 87 -3.19 12.11 10.80
CA HIS A 87 -1.90 12.39 10.19
C HIS A 87 -0.81 12.51 11.26
N CYS A 88 0.27 11.75 11.09
CA CYS A 88 1.49 11.80 11.90
C CYS A 88 2.62 12.48 11.13
N GLU A 89 3.40 13.31 11.83
CA GLU A 89 4.76 13.68 11.44
C GLU A 89 5.76 13.20 12.49
N GLN A 90 6.91 12.72 12.02
CA GLN A 90 8.12 12.42 12.79
C GLN A 90 9.30 12.99 12.01
N SER A 91 10.19 13.72 12.68
CA SER A 91 11.35 14.36 12.04
C SER A 91 12.68 13.67 12.38
N TRP A 92 12.72 12.85 13.42
CA TRP A 92 13.94 12.25 13.98
C TRP A 92 13.65 10.89 14.63
N PRO A 93 14.60 9.93 14.65
CA PRO A 93 15.91 9.91 13.97
C PRO A 93 15.81 9.75 12.45
N LEU A 94 14.62 9.41 11.95
CA LEU A 94 14.27 9.32 10.54
C LEU A 94 13.02 10.16 10.29
N SER A 95 12.96 10.89 9.17
CA SER A 95 11.75 11.64 8.84
C SER A 95 10.70 10.69 8.27
N ILE A 96 9.52 10.65 8.87
CA ILE A 96 8.41 9.76 8.54
C ILE A 96 7.11 10.55 8.65
N SER A 97 6.16 10.29 7.75
CA SER A 97 4.76 10.64 7.98
C SER A 97 3.88 9.39 7.89
N VAL A 98 2.77 9.40 8.62
CA VAL A 98 1.80 8.29 8.61
C VAL A 98 0.39 8.85 8.53
N ASP A 99 -0.29 8.61 7.41
CA ASP A 99 -1.72 8.86 7.27
C ASP A 99 -2.51 7.58 7.58
N ARG A 100 -3.58 7.72 8.36
CA ARG A 100 -4.50 6.63 8.74
C ARG A 100 -5.93 7.08 8.57
N TRP A 101 -6.70 6.36 7.76
CA TRP A 101 -8.13 6.59 7.60
C TRP A 101 -8.90 5.66 8.54
N PHE A 102 -9.57 6.23 9.53
CA PHE A 102 -10.35 5.49 10.53
C PHE A 102 -11.85 5.70 10.33
N THR A 103 -12.60 4.61 10.21
CA THR A 103 -14.07 4.61 10.19
C THR A 103 -14.60 3.96 11.47
N PRO A 104 -15.40 4.68 12.29
CA PRO A 104 -16.05 4.10 13.47
C PRO A 104 -16.81 2.81 13.15
N GLY A 105 -16.63 1.77 13.97
CA GLY A 105 -17.22 0.45 13.76
C GLY A 105 -16.54 -0.43 12.69
N THR A 106 -15.63 0.12 11.87
CA THR A 106 -14.84 -0.64 10.87
C THR A 106 -13.37 -0.74 11.27
N GLY A 107 -12.79 0.32 11.86
CA GLY A 107 -11.36 0.39 12.20
C GLY A 107 -10.57 1.23 11.18
N ILE A 108 -9.28 0.93 11.05
CA ILE A 108 -8.41 1.55 10.03
C ILE A 108 -8.73 0.94 8.67
N VAL A 109 -9.30 1.72 7.75
CA VAL A 109 -9.64 1.28 6.39
C VAL A 109 -8.50 1.49 5.39
N LYS A 110 -7.60 2.45 5.67
CA LYS A 110 -6.38 2.72 4.87
C LYS A 110 -5.28 3.24 5.79
N GLU A 111 -4.03 2.88 5.49
CA GLU A 111 -2.81 3.40 6.13
C GLU A 111 -1.80 3.70 5.02
N VAL A 112 -1.16 4.86 5.06
CA VAL A 112 -0.04 5.24 4.17
C VAL A 112 1.11 5.68 5.05
N THR A 113 2.24 4.96 4.99
CA THR A 113 3.47 5.31 5.69
C THR A 113 4.50 5.79 4.69
N ALA A 114 4.91 7.05 4.79
CA ALA A 114 5.92 7.66 3.93
C ALA A 114 7.19 7.96 4.73
N THR A 115 8.36 7.71 4.14
CA THR A 115 9.68 7.96 4.75
C THR A 115 10.44 8.95 3.90
N TYR A 116 11.08 9.94 4.50
CA TYR A 116 11.80 11.02 3.84
C TYR A 116 13.27 11.07 4.27
N GLY A 117 14.15 11.47 3.35
CA GLY A 117 15.56 11.67 3.62
C GLY A 117 15.86 13.03 4.24
N PRO A 118 17.13 13.29 4.65
CA PRO A 118 17.54 14.56 5.27
C PRO A 118 17.29 15.83 4.43
N THR A 119 16.98 15.69 3.14
CA THR A 119 16.63 16.78 2.22
C THR A 119 15.11 16.97 2.02
N GLY A 120 14.26 16.27 2.79
CA GLY A 120 12.80 16.25 2.61
C GLY A 120 12.32 15.45 1.39
N ARG A 121 13.23 14.85 0.61
CA ARG A 121 12.87 13.94 -0.50
C ARG A 121 12.23 12.66 0.05
N LEU A 122 11.05 12.31 -0.44
CA LEU A 122 10.42 11.00 -0.24
C LEU A 122 11.36 9.88 -0.72
N LEU A 123 11.64 8.92 0.17
CA LEU A 123 12.46 7.73 -0.09
C LEU A 123 11.60 6.48 -0.31
N ASN A 124 10.59 6.28 0.52
CA ASN A 124 9.70 5.11 0.51
C ASN A 124 8.26 5.57 0.79
N SER A 125 7.26 4.88 0.21
CA SER A 125 5.87 5.01 0.58
C SER A 125 5.18 3.64 0.53
N SER A 126 4.53 3.26 1.63
CA SER A 126 3.81 1.98 1.78
C SER A 126 2.34 2.25 2.05
N THR A 127 1.49 1.94 1.08
CA THR A 127 0.02 1.96 1.21
C THR A 127 -0.49 0.59 1.65
N ARG A 128 -1.41 0.57 2.61
CA ARG A 128 -2.20 -0.58 3.04
C ARG A 128 -3.67 -0.19 2.97
N SER A 129 -4.49 -1.01 2.32
CA SER A 129 -5.93 -0.74 2.13
C SER A 129 -6.75 -1.94 2.55
N LEU A 130 -7.93 -1.72 3.13
CA LEU A 130 -8.85 -2.79 3.50
C LEU A 130 -9.39 -3.46 2.22
N THR A 131 -9.01 -4.72 2.00
CA THR A 131 -9.35 -5.46 0.78
C THR A 131 -10.66 -6.23 0.88
N LYS A 132 -11.04 -6.64 2.09
CA LYS A 132 -12.34 -7.25 2.40
C LYS A 132 -12.81 -6.78 3.76
N PHE A 133 -14.09 -6.43 3.86
CA PHE A 133 -14.78 -6.22 5.11
C PHE A 133 -15.99 -7.16 5.18
N SER A 134 -16.38 -7.54 6.38
CA SER A 134 -17.63 -8.24 6.62
C SER A 134 -18.15 -7.76 7.96
N PHE A 135 -19.26 -7.03 7.93
CA PHE A 135 -19.94 -6.63 9.14
C PHE A 135 -20.45 -7.91 9.82
N ALA A 136 -19.93 -8.20 11.02
CA ALA A 136 -20.52 -9.23 11.86
C ALA A 136 -21.92 -8.74 12.24
N ALA A 137 -22.94 -9.27 11.55
CA ALA A 137 -24.33 -8.92 11.79
C ALA A 137 -24.61 -9.08 13.29
N ALA A 138 -24.98 -7.99 13.94
CA ALA A 138 -25.25 -7.99 15.37
C ALA A 138 -26.31 -9.06 15.65
N THR A 139 -25.93 -10.12 16.36
CA THR A 139 -26.80 -11.28 16.61
C THR A 139 -28.13 -10.76 17.16
N PRO A 140 -29.27 -10.95 16.47
CA PRO A 140 -30.52 -10.34 16.90
C PRO A 140 -30.91 -10.95 18.24
N THR A 141 -30.76 -10.16 19.30
CA THR A 141 -31.24 -10.50 20.63
C THR A 141 -32.72 -10.88 20.50
N PRO A 142 -33.15 -12.08 20.94
CA PRO A 142 -34.50 -12.58 20.67
C PRO A 142 -35.54 -11.80 21.49
N ASN A 143 -35.97 -10.66 20.94
CA ASN A 143 -37.16 -9.96 21.43
C ASN A 143 -38.39 -10.86 21.21
N PRO A 144 -39.31 -10.92 22.20
CA PRO A 144 -40.38 -11.92 22.22
C PRO A 144 -41.41 -11.72 21.10
N THR A 145 -41.95 -12.85 20.64
CA THR A 145 -42.90 -12.97 19.54
C THR A 145 -44.18 -12.14 19.73
N LEU A 146 -44.58 -11.41 18.69
CA LEU A 146 -45.98 -11.02 18.45
C LEU A 146 -46.33 -11.27 16.99
N THR A 147 -47.32 -12.14 16.74
CA THR A 147 -47.80 -12.52 15.40
C THR A 147 -49.24 -12.03 15.19
N PRO A 148 -49.47 -11.19 14.16
CA PRO A 148 -50.51 -11.50 13.14
C PRO A 148 -50.12 -10.98 11.73
N THR A 149 -50.75 -11.34 10.59
CA THR A 149 -51.60 -12.48 10.16
C THR A 149 -51.64 -12.43 8.61
N PRO A 150 -51.56 -13.56 7.87
CA PRO A 150 -51.50 -13.55 6.40
C PRO A 150 -52.89 -13.46 5.72
N ILE A 151 -52.95 -12.95 4.47
CA ILE A 151 -54.00 -13.12 3.43
C ILE A 151 -53.72 -12.15 2.25
N PRO A 152 -53.94 -12.48 0.95
CA PRO A 152 -53.79 -13.74 0.23
C PRO A 152 -52.91 -13.53 -1.05
N ALA A 153 -53.04 -14.37 -2.09
CA ALA A 153 -52.38 -14.20 -3.41
C ALA A 153 -53.40 -14.03 -4.55
N SER A 154 -52.96 -13.53 -5.72
CA SER A 154 -53.69 -13.60 -7.00
C SER A 154 -52.74 -13.68 -8.20
N LEU A 155 -53.18 -14.36 -9.25
CA LEU A 155 -52.59 -14.37 -10.61
C LEU A 155 -53.13 -13.17 -11.43
N ALA A 156 -52.69 -12.83 -12.65
CA ALA A 156 -51.72 -13.48 -13.55
C ALA A 156 -50.62 -12.47 -14.04
N ASP A 157 -50.23 -12.22 -15.30
CA ASP A 157 -50.73 -12.57 -16.66
C ASP A 157 -49.58 -12.47 -17.72
N ASP A 158 -49.83 -12.83 -18.98
CA ASP A 158 -48.81 -13.03 -20.05
C ASP A 158 -48.37 -11.77 -20.83
N GLY A 159 -47.19 -11.84 -21.50
CA GLY A 159 -46.69 -10.76 -22.36
C GLY A 159 -45.45 -11.08 -23.24
N HIS A 160 -45.66 -11.66 -24.42
CA HIS A 160 -44.60 -12.00 -25.39
C HIS A 160 -43.97 -10.78 -26.11
N ALA A 161 -42.63 -10.72 -26.19
CA ALA A 161 -41.89 -10.02 -27.26
C ALA A 161 -40.48 -10.61 -27.48
N GLN A 162 -39.97 -10.62 -28.72
CA GLN A 162 -38.73 -11.30 -29.12
C GLN A 162 -37.80 -10.35 -29.91
N LYS A 163 -36.63 -9.99 -29.35
CA LYS A 163 -35.56 -9.20 -30.00
C LYS A 163 -34.27 -9.22 -29.15
N THR A 164 -33.04 -9.35 -29.64
CA THR A 164 -32.50 -9.74 -30.96
C THR A 164 -31.15 -10.42 -30.73
N LEU A 165 -30.77 -11.39 -31.58
CA LEU A 165 -29.38 -11.87 -31.65
C LEU A 165 -28.48 -10.79 -32.25
N ILE A 166 -27.62 -10.17 -31.42
CA ILE A 166 -26.49 -9.37 -31.90
C ILE A 166 -25.24 -10.25 -31.99
N THR A 167 -24.83 -10.54 -33.23
CA THR A 167 -23.53 -11.12 -33.55
C THR A 167 -22.42 -10.26 -32.93
N PRO A 168 -21.38 -10.84 -32.29
CA PRO A 168 -20.21 -10.06 -31.93
C PRO A 168 -19.56 -9.55 -33.22
N ALA A 169 -19.58 -8.23 -33.42
CA ALA A 169 -18.72 -7.59 -34.41
C ALA A 169 -17.26 -7.94 -34.08
N LEU A 170 -16.43 -8.18 -35.10
CA LEU A 170 -15.00 -8.35 -34.87
C LEU A 170 -14.45 -7.04 -34.31
N ALA A 171 -14.22 -7.00 -33.00
CA ALA A 171 -13.43 -5.94 -32.39
C ALA A 171 -12.06 -5.95 -33.07
N SER A 172 -11.65 -4.81 -33.63
CA SER A 172 -10.26 -4.62 -34.02
C SER A 172 -9.39 -4.93 -32.80
N PRO A 173 -8.34 -5.77 -32.90
CA PRO A 173 -7.50 -6.06 -31.77
C PRO A 173 -6.97 -4.75 -31.18
N ALA A 174 -7.09 -4.59 -29.87
CA ALA A 174 -6.57 -3.43 -29.17
C ALA A 174 -5.06 -3.29 -29.49
N PRO A 175 -4.55 -2.06 -29.68
CA PRO A 175 -3.15 -1.86 -30.02
C PRO A 175 -2.28 -2.43 -28.88
N ALA A 176 -1.36 -3.33 -29.24
CA ALA A 176 -0.63 -4.11 -28.25
C ALA A 176 0.15 -3.20 -27.27
N LEU A 177 0.05 -3.53 -25.99
CA LEU A 177 0.85 -2.91 -24.93
C LEU A 177 2.34 -3.02 -25.29
N ARG A 178 3.04 -1.90 -25.27
CA ARG A 178 4.50 -1.85 -25.47
C ARG A 178 5.13 -1.24 -24.25
N ILE A 179 6.10 -1.93 -23.67
CA ILE A 179 6.82 -1.47 -22.48
C ILE A 179 8.31 -1.68 -22.71
N LYS A 180 9.08 -0.68 -22.31
CA LYS A 180 10.54 -0.66 -22.28
C LYS A 180 10.96 -0.44 -20.83
N LEU A 181 11.77 -1.34 -20.27
CA LEU A 181 12.33 -1.25 -18.92
C LEU A 181 13.85 -1.30 -19.04
N GLU A 182 14.54 -0.32 -18.48
CA GLU A 182 15.99 -0.14 -18.62
C GLU A 182 16.63 0.23 -17.28
N VAL A 183 17.91 -0.14 -17.13
CA VAL A 183 18.72 0.17 -15.94
C VAL A 183 20.00 0.86 -16.40
N THR A 184 20.39 1.96 -15.73
CA THR A 184 21.53 2.79 -16.14
C THR A 184 22.34 3.29 -14.93
N LYS A 185 23.61 3.66 -15.16
CA LYS A 185 24.52 4.24 -14.13
C LYS A 185 24.36 5.76 -13.95
N HIS A 186 23.75 6.43 -14.93
CA HIS A 186 23.50 7.86 -14.95
C HIS A 186 22.12 8.12 -15.56
N ARG A 187 21.41 9.17 -15.13
CA ARG A 187 20.00 9.45 -15.49
C ARG A 187 19.65 9.13 -16.93
N ASP A 188 20.45 9.61 -17.87
CA ASP A 188 20.24 9.52 -19.32
C ASP A 188 21.44 8.83 -20.01
N GLY A 189 22.13 7.94 -19.28
CA GLY A 189 23.28 7.16 -19.75
C GLY A 189 22.90 5.87 -20.49
N PRO A 190 23.90 5.08 -20.95
CA PRO A 190 23.65 3.80 -21.61
C PRO A 190 23.01 2.78 -20.66
N VAL A 191 22.28 1.83 -21.24
CA VAL A 191 21.73 0.67 -20.53
C VAL A 191 22.87 -0.23 -20.07
N VAL A 192 22.86 -0.62 -18.80
CA VAL A 192 23.88 -1.46 -18.17
C VAL A 192 23.22 -2.38 -17.16
N THR A 193 23.58 -3.67 -17.19
CA THR A 193 23.10 -4.72 -16.27
C THR A 193 24.19 -5.22 -15.32
N GLU A 194 25.36 -4.58 -15.29
CA GLU A 194 26.53 -4.99 -14.50
C GLU A 194 27.12 -3.78 -13.76
N PHE A 195 27.16 -3.85 -12.43
CA PHE A 195 27.52 -2.74 -11.55
C PHE A 195 28.59 -3.17 -10.54
N LYS A 196 29.32 -2.19 -9.98
CA LYS A 196 30.23 -2.39 -8.86
C LYS A 196 29.59 -1.95 -7.54
N SER A 197 30.02 -2.54 -6.43
CA SER A 197 29.44 -2.33 -5.09
C SER A 197 29.61 -0.90 -4.56
N ASP A 198 30.48 -0.12 -5.20
CA ASP A 198 30.71 1.32 -4.98
C ASP A 198 29.71 2.24 -5.70
N VAL A 199 28.88 1.74 -6.63
CA VAL A 199 28.09 2.59 -7.52
C VAL A 199 27.11 3.47 -6.74
N THR A 200 27.22 4.79 -6.92
CA THR A 200 26.58 5.76 -6.04
C THR A 200 25.06 5.81 -6.21
N ASN A 201 24.56 5.61 -7.43
CA ASN A 201 23.13 5.46 -7.72
C ASN A 201 22.95 4.48 -8.88
N ILE A 202 21.84 3.75 -8.85
CA ILE A 202 21.33 2.96 -9.98
C ILE A 202 20.00 3.59 -10.40
N PHE A 203 19.83 3.88 -11.69
CA PHE A 203 18.60 4.45 -12.22
C PHE A 203 17.85 3.36 -12.96
N VAL A 204 16.59 3.14 -12.59
CA VAL A 204 15.64 2.32 -13.35
C VAL A 204 14.70 3.27 -14.06
N GLN A 205 14.58 3.15 -15.38
CA GLN A 205 13.65 3.94 -16.18
C GLN A 205 12.73 3.02 -16.96
N TRP A 206 11.48 3.42 -17.11
CA TRP A 206 10.55 2.73 -17.98
C TRP A 206 9.67 3.69 -18.76
N THR A 207 9.23 3.24 -19.92
CA THR A 207 8.31 3.94 -20.83
C THR A 207 7.37 2.93 -21.46
N GLY A 208 6.10 3.29 -21.63
CA GLY A 208 5.15 2.47 -22.37
C GLY A 208 4.28 3.26 -23.34
N GLU A 209 3.73 2.53 -24.31
CA GLU A 209 2.73 2.98 -25.28
C GLU A 209 1.48 2.10 -25.14
N ASN A 210 0.31 2.66 -25.42
CA ASN A 210 -1.00 2.00 -25.21
C ASN A 210 -1.26 1.60 -23.75
N LEU A 211 -0.70 2.33 -22.79
CA LEU A 211 -0.89 2.06 -21.37
C LEU A 211 -2.35 2.34 -20.93
N PRO A 212 -2.94 1.52 -20.05
CA PRO A 212 -4.20 1.84 -19.40
C PRO A 212 -4.03 3.04 -18.46
N VAL A 213 -4.90 4.05 -18.61
CA VAL A 213 -4.92 5.24 -17.74
C VAL A 213 -5.53 4.88 -16.38
N ASP A 214 -5.11 5.59 -15.34
CA ASP A 214 -5.51 5.41 -13.93
C ASP A 214 -5.09 4.07 -13.28
N PHE A 215 -4.37 3.20 -14.00
CA PHE A 215 -3.71 2.01 -13.44
C PHE A 215 -2.43 2.37 -12.69
N ASP A 216 -2.13 1.66 -11.60
CA ASP A 216 -0.88 1.79 -10.85
C ASP A 216 0.24 0.92 -11.46
N ALA A 217 1.28 1.58 -11.96
CA ALA A 217 2.51 0.93 -12.42
C ALA A 217 3.50 0.80 -11.26
N ARG A 218 3.89 -0.42 -10.89
CA ARG A 218 4.79 -0.71 -9.76
C ARG A 218 6.14 -1.26 -10.25
N VAL A 219 7.20 -0.51 -10.01
CA VAL A 219 8.59 -0.94 -10.23
C VAL A 219 9.18 -1.45 -8.92
N ALA A 220 9.80 -2.62 -8.91
CA ALA A 220 10.49 -3.18 -7.75
C ALA A 220 11.94 -3.56 -8.09
N TRP A 221 12.88 -3.27 -7.19
CA TRP A 221 14.25 -3.80 -7.23
C TRP A 221 14.39 -4.91 -6.20
N ILE A 222 14.75 -6.10 -6.67
CA ILE A 222 14.68 -7.34 -5.90
C ILE A 222 16.05 -8.01 -5.89
N ALA A 223 16.54 -8.36 -4.70
CA ALA A 223 17.68 -9.25 -4.53
C ALA A 223 17.25 -10.68 -4.90
N GLU A 224 17.72 -11.21 -6.02
CA GLU A 224 17.44 -12.60 -6.41
C GLU A 224 18.26 -13.56 -5.54
N ASP A 225 19.54 -13.24 -5.34
CA ASP A 225 20.50 -13.98 -4.52
C ASP A 225 21.70 -13.08 -4.20
N VAL A 226 21.91 -12.78 -2.92
CA VAL A 226 23.01 -11.93 -2.39
C VAL A 226 23.71 -12.61 -1.21
N GLY A 227 23.71 -13.95 -1.19
CA GLY A 227 24.20 -14.73 -0.06
C GLY A 227 23.45 -14.41 1.25
N ASP A 228 24.16 -14.39 2.36
CA ASP A 228 23.58 -14.23 3.71
C ASP A 228 23.11 -12.79 4.04
N VAL A 229 23.23 -11.83 3.11
CA VAL A 229 22.88 -10.41 3.36
C VAL A 229 21.37 -10.17 3.39
N ALA A 230 20.60 -10.90 2.57
CA ALA A 230 19.14 -10.80 2.51
C ALA A 230 18.54 -12.11 1.96
N PRO A 231 17.31 -12.50 2.35
CA PRO A 231 16.69 -13.73 1.85
C PRO A 231 16.43 -13.65 0.32
N PRO A 232 16.43 -14.79 -0.39
CA PRO A 232 16.17 -14.80 -1.84
C PRO A 232 14.81 -14.20 -2.21
N ASN A 233 14.82 -13.35 -3.25
CA ASN A 233 13.68 -12.54 -3.71
C ASN A 233 13.24 -11.41 -2.75
N PHE A 234 14.11 -10.96 -1.85
CA PHE A 234 13.84 -9.78 -1.01
C PHE A 234 13.69 -8.51 -1.86
N ILE A 235 12.54 -7.83 -1.73
CA ILE A 235 12.32 -6.50 -2.32
C ILE A 235 13.16 -5.50 -1.51
N VAL A 236 14.22 -4.97 -2.14
CA VAL A 236 15.12 -3.98 -1.52
C VAL A 236 14.44 -2.62 -1.42
N ASP A 237 13.76 -2.23 -2.50
CA ASP A 237 13.06 -0.95 -2.65
C ASP A 237 12.06 -1.04 -3.83
N GLN A 238 10.99 -0.25 -3.82
CA GLN A 238 9.99 -0.21 -4.88
C GLN A 238 9.26 1.14 -4.98
N MET A 239 8.76 1.45 -6.17
CA MET A 239 8.02 2.68 -6.48
C MET A 239 6.72 2.33 -7.21
N VAL A 240 5.60 2.93 -6.77
CA VAL A 240 4.32 2.90 -7.48
C VAL A 240 4.10 4.24 -8.17
N THR A 241 3.49 4.24 -9.36
CA THR A 241 3.13 5.46 -10.09
C THR A 241 1.89 5.24 -10.95
N THR A 242 0.82 5.97 -10.66
CA THR A 242 -0.43 5.94 -11.43
C THR A 242 -0.22 6.51 -12.84
N ILE A 243 -0.75 5.83 -13.85
CA ILE A 243 -0.56 6.18 -15.27
C ILE A 243 -1.50 7.32 -15.67
N ALA A 244 -0.93 8.49 -15.93
CA ALA A 244 -1.70 9.69 -16.26
C ALA A 244 -2.09 9.84 -17.74
N ARG A 245 -1.62 8.95 -18.64
CA ARG A 245 -1.91 8.94 -20.10
C ARG A 245 -1.35 7.67 -20.78
N PRO A 246 -1.78 7.31 -22.01
CA PRO A 246 -1.31 6.10 -22.69
C PRO A 246 0.18 6.07 -23.05
N GLU A 247 0.80 7.23 -23.31
CA GLU A 247 2.24 7.40 -23.55
C GLU A 247 2.92 7.97 -22.29
N PHE A 248 3.29 7.09 -21.37
CA PHE A 248 3.78 7.46 -20.04
C PHE A 248 5.06 6.69 -19.68
N GLY A 249 5.80 7.21 -18.70
CA GLY A 249 7.02 6.62 -18.21
C GLY A 249 7.52 7.33 -16.97
N ALA A 250 8.21 6.59 -16.11
CA ALA A 250 8.75 7.10 -14.85
C ALA A 250 10.18 6.60 -14.61
N ARG A 251 10.89 7.25 -13.68
CA ARG A 251 12.26 6.91 -13.30
C ARG A 251 12.35 6.69 -11.79
N PHE A 252 12.60 5.45 -11.41
CA PHE A 252 12.93 5.01 -10.07
C PHE A 252 14.45 5.17 -9.86
N THR A 253 14.88 5.68 -8.70
CA THR A 253 16.29 6.03 -8.45
C THR A 253 16.75 5.47 -7.11
N LEU A 254 17.53 4.40 -7.20
CA LEU A 254 18.15 3.70 -6.08
C LEU A 254 19.46 4.41 -5.72
N SER A 255 19.60 4.85 -4.48
CA SER A 255 20.85 5.41 -3.96
C SER A 255 21.63 4.35 -3.16
N ARG A 256 22.96 4.37 -3.24
CA ARG A 256 23.84 3.39 -2.58
C ARG A 256 23.52 3.25 -1.08
N PRO A 257 23.30 2.04 -0.55
CA PRO A 257 23.17 1.81 0.89
C PRO A 257 24.45 2.24 1.63
N ARG A 258 24.33 2.49 2.95
CA ARG A 258 25.43 2.98 3.80
C ARG A 258 26.71 2.14 3.65
N ASP A 259 26.54 0.82 3.69
CA ASP A 259 27.64 -0.15 3.71
C ASP A 259 27.99 -0.67 2.30
N GLY A 260 27.38 -0.08 1.27
CA GLY A 260 27.53 -0.47 -0.14
C GLY A 260 26.37 -1.31 -0.68
N TRP A 261 26.43 -1.64 -1.96
CA TRP A 261 25.56 -2.68 -2.52
C TRP A 261 26.14 -4.06 -2.18
N ALA A 262 25.29 -5.01 -1.82
CA ALA A 262 25.73 -6.39 -1.69
C ALA A 262 26.10 -6.95 -3.07
N PRO A 263 27.25 -7.64 -3.22
CA PRO A 263 27.53 -8.41 -4.43
C PRO A 263 26.49 -9.53 -4.60
N GLY A 264 26.08 -9.81 -5.83
CA GLY A 264 25.09 -10.84 -6.13
C GLY A 264 24.23 -10.57 -7.35
N ARG A 265 23.17 -11.38 -7.47
CA ARG A 265 22.16 -11.28 -8.54
C ARG A 265 20.94 -10.52 -8.04
N TYR A 266 20.51 -9.59 -8.87
CA TYR A 266 19.33 -8.76 -8.69
C TYR A 266 18.41 -8.87 -9.91
N ARG A 267 17.18 -8.46 -9.73
CA ARG A 267 16.21 -8.30 -10.81
C ARG A 267 15.32 -7.09 -10.56
N VAL A 268 15.07 -6.36 -11.63
CA VAL A 268 14.08 -5.29 -11.69
C VAL A 268 12.81 -5.86 -12.28
N GLU A 269 11.68 -5.58 -11.68
CA GLU A 269 10.36 -5.91 -12.25
C GLU A 269 9.51 -4.67 -12.37
N LEU A 270 8.71 -4.61 -13.43
CA LEU A 270 7.65 -3.64 -13.64
C LEU A 270 6.33 -4.40 -13.77
N TYR A 271 5.38 -4.03 -12.94
CA TYR A 271 4.01 -4.53 -12.93
C TYR A 271 3.04 -3.41 -13.33
N LEU A 272 1.91 -3.79 -13.95
CA LEU A 272 0.70 -2.98 -13.98
C LEU A 272 -0.34 -3.67 -13.08
N GLU A 273 -0.83 -2.99 -12.05
CA GLU A 273 -1.60 -3.61 -10.96
C GLU A 273 -0.84 -4.83 -10.37
N GLU A 274 -1.36 -6.04 -10.58
CA GLU A 274 -0.72 -7.31 -10.18
C GLU A 274 -0.04 -8.05 -11.35
N GLU A 275 -0.17 -7.61 -12.60
CA GLU A 275 0.38 -8.28 -13.78
C GLU A 275 1.86 -7.89 -14.02
N LEU A 276 2.75 -8.88 -14.10
CA LEU A 276 4.17 -8.67 -14.41
C LEU A 276 4.35 -8.44 -15.92
N VAL A 277 4.73 -7.22 -16.31
CA VAL A 277 4.83 -6.79 -17.72
C VAL A 277 6.26 -6.53 -18.20
N GLY A 278 7.24 -6.54 -17.31
CA GLY A 278 8.66 -6.40 -17.68
C GLY A 278 9.62 -6.83 -16.58
N THR A 279 10.75 -7.44 -16.97
CA THR A 279 11.80 -7.89 -16.06
C THR A 279 13.19 -7.60 -16.67
N VAL A 280 14.13 -7.09 -15.87
CA VAL A 280 15.54 -6.95 -16.24
C VAL A 280 16.40 -7.58 -15.14
N LYS A 281 17.25 -8.56 -15.49
CA LYS A 281 18.26 -9.11 -14.56
C LYS A 281 19.47 -8.18 -14.47
N VAL A 282 20.05 -8.07 -13.28
CA VAL A 282 21.21 -7.21 -12.99
C VAL A 282 22.18 -7.94 -12.08
N THR A 283 23.48 -7.76 -12.30
CA THR A 283 24.56 -8.26 -11.43
C THR A 283 25.25 -7.09 -10.73
N ILE A 284 25.56 -7.26 -9.45
CA ILE A 284 26.50 -6.40 -8.72
C ILE A 284 27.72 -7.23 -8.31
N GLU A 285 28.90 -6.70 -8.55
CA GLU A 285 30.20 -7.27 -8.18
C GLU A 285 30.93 -6.34 -7.20
N ASP A 286 32.00 -6.82 -6.57
CA ASP A 286 33.02 -5.98 -5.91
C ASP A 286 33.87 -5.19 -6.91
#